data_AF-A0A816AMB6-F1
#
_entry.id   AF-A0A816AMB6-F1
#
_cell.length_a   1.000
_cell.length_b   1.000
_cell.length_c   1.000
_cell.angle_alpha   90.00
_cell.angle_beta   90.00
_cell.angle_gamma   90.00
#
_symmetry.space_group_name_H-M   'P 1'
#
loop_
_entity.id
_entity.type
_entity.pdbx_description
1 polymer ?
#
loop_
_entity_poly.entity_id
_entity_poly.type
_entity_poly.pdbx_seq_one_letter_code
_entity_poly.pdbx_strand_id
1 'polypeptide(L)' 'MRISADAPNAGFVIAGNNGKGNAAHQLSSPHGIALDSKGNLYVLDNENDRIQMFMCSNSAKFIDSLYFITLTIIFIQ' A
#
# COMPACT_ATOMS: atom_id res chain seq x y z
N MET A 1 -18.28 -2.70 0.67
CA MET A 1 -17.96 -1.99 1.93
C MET A 1 -17.04 -0.83 1.58
N ARG A 2 -17.48 0.43 1.75
CA ARG A 2 -16.62 1.61 1.62
C ARG A 2 -16.36 2.13 3.02
N ILE A 3 -15.10 2.15 3.46
CA ILE A 3 -14.73 2.84 4.68
C ILE A 3 -14.52 4.30 4.27
N SER A 4 -15.49 5.17 4.59
CA SER A 4 -15.31 6.62 4.47
C SER A 4 -14.51 7.08 5.67
N ALA A 5 -13.30 7.60 5.46
CA ALA A 5 -12.47 8.13 6.53
C ALA A 5 -12.74 9.63 6.69
N ASP A 6 -13.66 9.98 7.59
CA ASP A 6 -13.82 11.35 8.08
C ASP A 6 -13.10 11.46 9.43
N ALA A 7 -11.93 12.11 9.45
CA ALA A 7 -11.08 12.54 10.61
C ALA A 7 -9.59 12.11 10.46
N PRO A 8 -8.61 12.81 11.08
CA PRO A 8 -7.17 12.74 10.76
C PRO A 8 -6.46 11.41 11.09
N ASN A 9 -7.21 10.38 11.49
CA ASN A 9 -6.77 8.99 11.51
C ASN A 9 -7.11 8.30 10.18
N ALA A 10 -6.87 8.99 9.06
CA ALA A 10 -7.26 8.55 7.74
C ALA A 10 -6.61 7.21 7.42
N GLY A 11 -7.41 6.14 7.38
CA GLY A 11 -6.95 4.84 6.90
C GLY A 11 -6.40 4.98 5.48
N PHE A 12 -5.19 4.49 5.24
CA PHE A 12 -4.62 4.47 3.90
C PHE A 12 -5.18 3.27 3.12
N VAL A 13 -5.52 3.46 1.85
CA VAL A 13 -5.91 2.36 0.97
C VAL A 13 -4.64 1.64 0.50
N ILE A 14 -4.46 0.38 0.93
CA ILE A 14 -3.24 -0.38 0.67
C ILE A 14 -3.37 -1.29 -0.58
N ALA A 15 -4.58 -1.75 -0.90
CA ALA A 15 -4.84 -2.66 -2.02
C ALA A 15 -6.09 -2.26 -2.80
N GLY A 16 -6.07 -2.47 -4.13
CA GLY A 16 -7.23 -2.27 -5.01
C GLY A 16 -7.55 -0.81 -5.35
N ASN A 17 -6.65 0.15 -5.07
CA ASN A 17 -6.87 1.57 -5.34
C ASN A 17 -6.95 1.92 -6.84
N ASN A 18 -6.57 1.00 -7.74
CA ASN A 18 -6.66 1.17 -9.19
C ASN A 18 -7.89 0.48 -9.82
N GLY A 19 -8.86 0.05 -9.00
CA GLY A 19 -10.11 -0.55 -9.46
C GLY A 19 -10.01 -2.02 -9.85
N LYS A 20 -11.02 -2.50 -10.59
CA LYS A 20 -11.08 -3.89 -11.08
C LYS A 20 -10.09 -4.12 -12.21
N GLY A 21 -9.31 -5.19 -12.14
CA GLY A 21 -8.39 -5.59 -13.22
C GLY A 21 -7.28 -6.50 -12.73
N ASN A 22 -6.31 -6.76 -13.61
CA ASN A 22 -5.21 -7.70 -13.39
C ASN A 22 -3.83 -7.01 -13.28
N ALA A 23 -3.76 -5.69 -13.43
CA ALA A 23 -2.51 -4.94 -13.27
C ALA A 23 -2.08 -4.87 -11.79
N ALA A 24 -0.90 -4.29 -11.55
CA ALA A 24 -0.44 -3.98 -10.20
C ALA A 24 -1.42 -3.04 -9.50
N HIS A 25 -1.71 -3.33 -8.23
CA HIS A 25 -2.66 -2.58 -7.39
C HIS A 25 -4.13 -2.60 -7.89
N GLN A 26 -4.45 -3.46 -8.86
CA GLN A 26 -5.82 -3.84 -9.22
C GLN A 26 -6.18 -5.21 -8.63
N LEU A 27 -7.46 -5.42 -8.39
CA LEU A 27 -8.01 -6.67 -7.86
C LEU A 27 -9.24 -7.08 -8.67
N SER A 28 -9.47 -8.38 -8.82
CA SER A 28 -10.62 -8.98 -9.47
C SER A 28 -11.20 -10.08 -8.58
N SER A 29 -12.34 -9.78 -7.94
CA SER A 29 -13.03 -10.68 -6.99
C SER A 29 -12.11 -11.21 -5.87
N PRO A 30 -11.58 -10.34 -4.98
CA PRO A 30 -10.77 -10.81 -3.86
C PRO A 30 -11.63 -11.56 -2.84
N HIS A 31 -11.21 -12.77 -2.43
CA HIS A 31 -12.00 -13.65 -1.55
C HIS A 31 -11.43 -13.77 -0.12
N GLY A 32 -10.17 -13.42 0.08
CA GLY A 32 -9.52 -13.56 1.37
C GLY A 32 -8.37 -12.60 1.57
N ILE A 33 -8.09 -12.29 2.84
CA ILE A 33 -6.95 -11.48 3.26
C ILE A 33 -6.22 -12.14 4.43
N ALA A 34 -4.90 -11.99 4.49
CA ALA A 34 -4.07 -12.43 5.60
C ALA A 34 -2.93 -11.43 5.86
N LEU A 35 -2.43 -11.39 7.10
CA LEU A 35 -1.27 -10.59 7.48
C LEU A 35 -0.14 -11.53 7.93
N ASP A 36 1.10 -11.21 7.54
CA ASP A 36 2.28 -11.84 8.15
C ASP A 36 2.74 -11.07 9.42
N SER A 37 3.71 -11.63 10.14
CA SER A 37 4.26 -11.03 11.37
C SER A 37 5.01 -9.70 11.13
N LYS A 38 5.30 -9.34 9.89
CA LYS A 38 5.91 -8.06 9.48
C LYS A 38 4.85 -7.03 9.08
N GLY A 39 3.57 -7.42 9.09
CA GLY A 39 2.45 -6.58 8.71
C GLY A 39 2.20 -6.49 7.20
N ASN A 40 2.82 -7.33 6.36
CA ASN A 40 2.48 -7.36 4.94
C ASN A 40 1.10 -7.97 4.73
N LEU A 41 0.31 -7.36 3.84
CA LEU A 41 -1.04 -7.79 3.49
C LEU A 41 -1.02 -8.70 2.27
N TYR A 42 -1.57 -9.90 2.41
CA TYR A 42 -1.77 -10.85 1.32
C TYR A 42 -3.24 -10.86 0.95
N VAL A 43 -3.55 -10.72 -0.34
CA VAL A 43 -4.92 -10.74 -0.88
C VAL A 43 -5.04 -11.90 -1.85
N LEU A 44 -6.01 -12.78 -1.61
CA LEU A 44 -6.40 -13.84 -2.55
C LEU A 44 -7.30 -13.24 -3.63
N ASP A 45 -6.76 -13.03 -4.80
CA ASP A 45 -7.35 -12.31 -5.94
C ASP A 45 -7.92 -13.33 -6.94
N ASN A 46 -9.14 -13.82 -6.66
CA ASN A 46 -9.65 -15.09 -7.16
C ASN A 46 -9.88 -15.10 -8.69
N GLU A 47 -10.46 -14.06 -9.28
CA GLU A 47 -10.66 -14.02 -10.74
C GLU A 47 -9.35 -13.82 -11.52
N ASN A 48 -8.26 -13.45 -10.83
CA ASN A 48 -6.93 -13.34 -11.41
C ASN A 48 -6.04 -14.56 -11.09
N ASP A 49 -6.59 -15.60 -10.44
CA ASP A 49 -5.88 -16.83 -10.04
C ASP A 49 -4.54 -16.58 -9.32
N ARG A 50 -4.49 -15.55 -8.46
CA ARG A 50 -3.24 -15.13 -7.80
C ARG A 50 -3.40 -14.76 -6.34
N ILE A 51 -2.27 -14.70 -5.64
CA ILE A 51 -2.13 -14.06 -4.34
C ILE A 51 -1.22 -12.84 -4.53
N GLN A 52 -1.70 -11.65 -4.14
CA GLN A 52 -0.90 -10.41 -4.18
C GLN A 52 -0.46 -10.01 -2.77
N MET A 53 0.81 -9.65 -2.61
CA MET A 53 1.37 -9.10 -1.37
C MET A 53 1.51 -7.58 -1.49
N PHE A 54 1.04 -6.85 -0.48
CA PHE A 54 1.21 -5.43 -0.33
C PHE A 54 2.05 -5.15 0.91
N MET A 55 3.16 -4.44 0.74
CA MET A 55 3.99 -4.02 1.86
C MET A 55 3.27 -2.93 2.66
N CYS A 56 2.97 -3.23 3.92
CA CYS A 56 2.36 -2.26 4.85
C CYS A 56 3.31 -1.89 6.00
N SER A 57 4.54 -2.43 6.03
CA SER A 57 5.49 -2.09 7.07
C SER A 57 5.88 -0.61 6.94
N ASN A 58 5.74 0.13 8.03
CA ASN A 58 6.01 1.59 8.13
C ASN A 58 7.48 1.99 7.91
N SER A 59 8.32 1.11 7.35
CA SER A 59 9.77 1.28 7.33
C SER A 59 10.31 2.14 6.19
N ALA A 60 9.53 2.54 5.18
CA ALA A 60 10.10 3.22 3.99
C ALA A 60 9.45 4.55 3.59
N LYS A 61 8.19 4.83 3.94
CA LYS A 61 7.50 6.00 3.36
C LYS A 61 7.95 7.36 3.92
N PHE A 62 8.58 7.39 5.10
CA PHE A 62 8.95 8.65 5.75
C PHE A 62 10.43 9.02 5.58
N ILE A 63 11.26 8.14 5.01
CA ILE A 63 12.71 8.35 4.93
C ILE A 63 13.13 8.97 3.59
N ASP A 64 12.37 8.75 2.51
CA ASP A 64 12.73 9.26 1.18
C ASP A 64 12.57 10.79 1.08
N SER A 65 11.51 11.36 1.64
CA SER A 65 11.24 12.81 1.52
C SER A 65 12.20 13.68 2.34
N LEU A 66 12.62 13.24 3.51
CA LEU A 66 13.55 14.02 4.36
C LEU A 66 14.99 13.88 3.89
N TYR A 67 15.42 12.68 3.48
CA TYR A 67 16.79 12.46 3.02
C TYR A 67 17.09 13.22 1.72
N PHE A 68 16.13 13.28 0.78
CA PHE A 68 16.29 14.06 -0.46
C PHE A 68 16.39 15.57 -0.19
N ILE A 69 15.55 16.10 0.70
CA ILE A 69 15.58 17.54 1.06
C ILE A 69 16.88 17.86 1.79
N THR A 70 17.29 17.03 2.75
CA THR A 70 18.53 17.24 3.51
C THR A 70 19.78 17.14 2.62
N LEU A 71 19.89 16.15 1.74
CA LEU A 71 21.02 16.06 0.81
C LEU A 71 21.09 17.30 -0.10
N THR A 72 19.95 17.71 -0.67
CA THR A 72 19.92 18.85 -1.62
C THR A 72 20.35 20.16 -0.96
N ILE A 73 20.06 20.38 0.33
CA ILE A 73 20.44 21.59 1.06
C ILE A 73 21.95 21.61 1.42
N ILE A 74 22.60 20.46 1.56
CA ILE A 74 24.03 20.39 1.94
C ILE A 74 24.96 20.54 0.73
N PHE A 75 24.48 20.26 -0.50
CA PHE A 75 25.27 20.41 -1.74
C PHE A 75 25.16 21.80 -2.41
N ILE A 76 24.36 22.73 -1.88
CA ILE A 76 24.17 24.09 -2.44
C ILE A 76 24.68 25.16 -1.45
N GLN A 77 25.71 24.85 -0.66
CA GLN A 77 26.41 25.79 0.24
C GLN A 77 27.92 25.72 0.06
#